data_AF-A0A972MUJ9-F1
#
_entry.id   AF-A0A972MUJ9-F1
#
_cell.length_a   1.000
_cell.length_b   1.000
_cell.length_c   1.000
_cell.angle_alpha   90.00
_cell.angle_beta   90.00
_cell.angle_gamma   90.00
#
_symmetry.space_group_name_H-M   'P 1'
#
loop_
_entity.id
_entity.type
_entity.pdbx_description
1 polymer ?
#
loop_
_entity_poly.entity_id
_entity_poly.type
_entity_poly.pdbx_seq_one_letter_code
_entity_poly.pdbx_strand_id
1 'polypeptide(L)'
;MSKSIKNLDNVDIEDNLLYYDYNVKHLLSLIEKGIDKEDPLFLSSYRSFEGEVFENFIYEKLLRYAQQCEDIEKFILKGYHQNKIKSHANTLSISEKQQIVYRTKNREISEFDAMFITKNNELYFVEMTLVKSVLKLKKRLRKKKALLETIFPNYTIKALLILNEGASGIKQLPQYAKVWLTKEFNAQDVFTYITSKNKRKLRPKRIIKSSKMVEASSLKPYPFRYYNTMTWITKTLRSNKRYTLDLKFLLNKNIQRYHDLYNKFYIGYLELEDAKALLDFKEEYPKEQRVIVALEKKHSDEIVLTYYIQTSRKRLFLYSFNDEGKVVKEKKDPYGITVTEVYHINRVMDESYKLTLKDISKIKKLLRERTLNKSYN
;
A
#
# COMPACT_ATOMS: atom_id res chain seq x y z
N MET A 1 16.85 -18.22 -5.42
CA MET A 1 17.60 -17.07 -4.88
C MET A 1 19.08 -17.32 -5.13
N SER A 2 19.83 -16.31 -5.60
CA SER A 2 21.29 -16.43 -5.76
C SER A 2 22.02 -16.34 -4.41
N LYS A 3 23.23 -16.90 -4.32
CA LYS A 3 24.07 -16.78 -3.11
C LYS A 3 24.39 -15.32 -2.76
N SER A 4 24.60 -14.48 -3.77
CA SER A 4 24.91 -13.06 -3.59
C SER A 4 23.75 -12.29 -2.93
N ILE A 5 22.48 -12.56 -3.31
CA ILE A 5 21.30 -11.99 -2.63
C ILE A 5 21.20 -12.50 -1.20
N LYS A 6 21.32 -13.82 -0.99
CA LYS A 6 21.20 -14.43 0.35
C LYS A 6 22.20 -13.83 1.34
N ASN A 7 23.44 -13.67 0.89
CA ASN A 7 24.56 -13.23 1.71
C ASN A 7 24.76 -11.71 1.75
N LEU A 8 23.97 -10.94 1.00
CA LEU A 8 24.10 -9.48 0.89
C LEU A 8 25.50 -9.02 0.47
N ASP A 9 26.16 -9.78 -0.39
CA ASP A 9 27.45 -9.43 -0.98
C ASP A 9 27.28 -8.18 -1.87
N ASN A 10 28.14 -7.16 -1.78
CA ASN A 10 27.97 -5.87 -2.46
C ASN A 10 28.98 -5.60 -3.60
N VAL A 11 29.91 -6.52 -3.88
CA VAL A 11 31.11 -6.27 -4.71
C VAL A 11 30.80 -5.75 -6.12
N ASP A 12 29.71 -6.22 -6.72
CA ASP A 12 29.28 -5.88 -8.08
C ASP A 12 28.36 -4.64 -8.16
N ILE A 13 27.90 -4.10 -7.02
CA ILE A 13 26.89 -3.03 -6.94
C ILE A 13 27.27 -1.84 -6.04
N GLU A 14 28.41 -1.88 -5.36
CA GLU A 14 28.80 -0.90 -4.33
C GLU A 14 28.58 0.57 -4.74
N ASP A 15 29.28 1.06 -5.77
CA ASP A 15 29.17 2.46 -6.21
C ASP A 15 27.79 2.76 -6.83
N ASN A 16 27.09 1.75 -7.35
CA ASN A 16 25.74 1.91 -7.90
C ASN A 16 24.75 2.39 -6.83
N LEU A 17 24.91 1.97 -5.57
CA LEU A 17 24.05 2.41 -4.47
C LEU A 17 24.19 3.91 -4.19
N LEU A 18 25.40 4.45 -4.37
CA LEU A 18 25.72 5.85 -4.10
C LEU A 18 25.18 6.83 -5.16
N TYR A 19 24.54 6.32 -6.22
CA TYR A 19 23.84 7.10 -7.24
C TYR A 19 22.34 7.27 -6.98
N TYR A 20 21.78 6.59 -5.98
CA TYR A 20 20.39 6.81 -5.55
C TYR A 20 20.25 8.09 -4.72
N ASP A 21 19.09 8.73 -4.84
CA ASP A 21 18.75 9.95 -4.09
C ASP A 21 17.98 9.58 -2.82
N TYR A 22 18.72 9.33 -1.74
CA TYR A 22 18.15 8.91 -0.46
C TYR A 22 17.56 10.07 0.32
N ASN A 23 16.44 9.84 1.01
CA ASN A 23 15.80 10.87 1.83
C ASN A 23 16.50 11.08 3.18
N VAL A 24 17.67 11.71 3.16
CA VAL A 24 18.56 11.88 4.33
C VAL A 24 18.47 13.26 5.00
N LYS A 25 17.71 14.21 4.45
CA LYS A 25 17.71 15.62 4.95
C LYS A 25 17.41 15.74 6.44
N HIS A 26 16.41 15.00 6.92
CA HIS A 26 16.06 15.01 8.34
C HIS A 26 17.15 14.37 9.20
N LEU A 27 17.67 13.21 8.78
CA LEU A 27 18.75 12.50 9.45
C LEU A 27 20.01 13.38 9.58
N LEU A 28 20.40 14.06 8.50
CA LEU A 28 21.54 14.99 8.50
C LEU A 28 21.32 16.17 9.46
N SER A 29 20.11 16.73 9.50
CA SER A 29 19.78 17.80 10.45
C SER A 29 19.86 17.34 11.92
N LEU A 30 19.52 16.08 12.23
CA LEU A 30 19.69 15.54 13.58
C LEU A 30 21.17 15.40 13.96
N ILE A 31 22.03 15.00 13.01
CA ILE A 31 23.48 14.93 13.20
C ILE A 31 24.08 16.31 13.46
N GLU A 32 23.68 17.31 12.67
CA GLU A 32 24.14 18.70 12.82
C GLU A 32 23.76 19.29 14.19
N LYS A 33 22.61 18.87 14.74
CA LYS A 33 22.15 19.26 16.07
C LYS A 33 22.81 18.48 17.21
N GLY A 34 23.69 17.52 16.91
CA GLY A 34 24.36 16.69 17.91
C GLY A 34 23.40 15.78 18.67
N ILE A 35 22.27 15.39 18.07
CA ILE A 35 21.33 14.45 18.69
C ILE A 35 22.01 13.08 18.85
N ASP A 36 21.82 12.46 20.01
CA ASP A 36 22.37 11.15 20.33
C ASP A 36 21.87 10.09 19.33
N LYS A 37 22.73 9.14 18.97
CA LYS A 37 22.38 8.04 18.06
C LYS A 37 21.38 7.06 18.66
N GLU A 38 21.35 6.97 19.99
CA GLU A 38 20.39 6.18 20.74
C GLU A 38 19.06 6.92 20.96
N ASP A 39 18.97 8.20 20.58
CA ASP A 39 17.73 8.95 20.63
C ASP A 39 16.66 8.31 19.72
N PRO A 40 15.41 8.12 20.20
CA PRO A 40 14.34 7.53 19.40
C PRO A 40 14.08 8.22 18.06
N LEU A 41 14.26 9.55 17.98
CA LEU A 41 14.12 10.32 16.74
C LEU A 41 15.23 9.97 15.74
N PHE A 42 16.47 9.87 16.23
CA PHE A 42 17.60 9.46 15.39
C PHE A 42 17.42 8.04 14.90
N LEU A 43 17.13 7.10 15.80
CA LEU A 43 16.92 5.69 15.46
C LEU A 43 15.80 5.53 14.44
N SER A 44 14.67 6.22 14.61
CA SER A 44 13.56 6.20 13.66
C SER A 44 13.97 6.71 12.27
N SER A 45 14.68 7.84 12.21
CA SER A 45 15.15 8.41 10.95
C SER A 45 16.21 7.53 10.28
N TYR A 46 17.13 6.94 11.04
CA TYR A 46 18.16 6.03 10.52
C TYR A 46 17.54 4.74 9.99
N ARG A 47 16.57 4.14 10.71
CA ARG A 47 15.87 2.92 10.23
C ARG A 47 15.11 3.16 8.94
N SER A 48 14.51 4.35 8.77
CA SER A 48 13.88 4.71 7.50
C SER A 48 14.89 4.78 6.36
N PHE A 49 16.06 5.40 6.60
CA PHE A 49 17.15 5.45 5.63
C PHE A 49 17.69 4.05 5.32
N GLU A 50 17.98 3.24 6.33
CA GLU A 50 18.49 1.87 6.19
C GLU A 50 17.54 0.99 5.36
N GLY A 51 16.23 1.13 5.55
CA GLY A 51 15.22 0.46 4.74
C GLY A 51 15.28 0.87 3.26
N GLU A 52 15.44 2.17 2.97
CA GLU A 52 15.57 2.67 1.59
C GLU A 52 16.85 2.15 0.91
N VAL A 53 17.97 2.09 1.65
CA VAL A 53 19.22 1.51 1.13
C VAL A 53 19.04 0.02 0.87
N PHE A 54 18.39 -0.72 1.77
CA PHE A 54 18.11 -2.15 1.58
C PHE A 54 17.26 -2.41 0.34
N GLU A 55 16.22 -1.62 0.11
CA GLU A 55 15.39 -1.74 -1.10
C GLU A 55 16.21 -1.56 -2.38
N ASN A 56 17.06 -0.53 -2.43
CA ASN A 56 17.90 -0.25 -3.60
C ASN A 56 19.00 -1.31 -3.76
N PHE A 57 19.57 -1.79 -2.66
CA PHE A 57 20.51 -2.91 -2.66
C PHE A 57 19.90 -4.15 -3.32
N ILE A 58 18.76 -4.59 -2.83
CA ILE A 58 18.11 -5.79 -3.33
C ILE A 58 17.61 -5.57 -4.76
N TYR A 59 17.12 -4.37 -5.11
CA TYR A 59 16.74 -4.04 -6.47
C TYR A 59 17.91 -4.22 -7.46
N GLU A 60 19.09 -3.66 -7.15
CA GLU A 60 20.30 -3.82 -7.96
C GLU A 60 20.71 -5.28 -8.15
N LYS A 61 20.53 -6.09 -7.10
CA LYS A 61 20.79 -7.53 -7.16
C LYS A 61 19.76 -8.29 -7.98
N LEU A 62 18.49 -7.95 -7.84
CA LEU A 62 17.42 -8.54 -8.64
C LEU A 62 17.59 -8.22 -10.12
N LEU A 63 18.08 -7.03 -10.46
CA LEU A 63 18.35 -6.62 -11.83
C LEU A 63 19.41 -7.53 -12.49
N ARG A 64 20.51 -7.80 -11.79
CA ARG A 64 21.56 -8.75 -12.23
C ARG A 64 21.07 -10.18 -12.28
N TYR A 65 20.29 -10.60 -11.28
CA TYR A 65 19.66 -11.92 -11.26
C TYR A 65 18.73 -12.12 -12.45
N ALA A 66 17.88 -11.13 -12.76
CA ALA A 66 16.93 -11.18 -13.86
C ALA A 66 17.62 -11.22 -15.23
N GLN A 67 18.74 -10.54 -15.40
CA GLN A 67 19.55 -10.63 -16.61
C GLN A 67 19.92 -12.10 -16.91
N GLN A 68 20.39 -12.82 -15.89
CA GLN A 68 20.90 -14.20 -16.02
C GLN A 68 19.80 -15.27 -15.96
N CYS A 69 18.67 -15.00 -15.29
CA CYS A 69 17.62 -16.00 -15.09
C CYS A 69 16.81 -16.23 -16.37
N GLU A 70 16.83 -17.44 -16.91
CA GLU A 70 16.13 -17.78 -18.16
C GLU A 70 14.60 -17.71 -18.07
N ASP A 71 14.03 -17.93 -16.89
CA ASP A 71 12.57 -17.91 -16.67
C ASP A 71 11.99 -16.49 -16.67
N ILE A 72 12.81 -15.49 -16.34
CA ILE A 72 12.38 -14.09 -16.36
C ILE A 72 12.40 -13.58 -17.81
N GLU A 73 11.23 -13.16 -18.28
CA GLU A 73 11.04 -12.56 -19.60
C GLU A 73 11.24 -11.05 -19.54
N LYS A 74 10.65 -10.38 -18.54
CA LYS A 74 10.71 -8.92 -18.38
C LYS A 74 10.99 -8.55 -16.93
N PHE A 75 11.87 -7.59 -16.72
CA PHE A 75 12.16 -6.97 -15.42
C PHE A 75 11.94 -5.47 -15.53
N ILE A 76 11.17 -4.90 -14.61
CA ILE A 76 10.69 -3.53 -14.72
C ILE A 76 11.72 -2.59 -14.09
N LEU A 77 12.18 -1.63 -14.89
CA LEU A 77 13.18 -0.66 -14.50
C LEU A 77 12.61 0.39 -13.53
N LYS A 78 13.42 0.84 -12.56
CA LYS A 78 13.14 1.94 -11.63
C LYS A 78 14.40 2.74 -11.34
N GLY A 79 14.24 3.88 -10.67
CA GLY A 79 15.35 4.78 -10.35
C GLY A 79 16.09 5.29 -11.57
N TYR A 80 17.41 5.45 -11.44
CA TYR A 80 18.23 5.99 -12.53
C TYR A 80 18.39 5.05 -13.73
N HIS A 81 17.85 3.83 -13.68
CA HIS A 81 17.86 2.89 -14.81
C HIS A 81 16.81 3.21 -15.87
N GLN A 82 15.89 4.13 -15.60
CA GLN A 82 14.89 4.58 -16.55
C GLN A 82 14.69 6.10 -16.44
N ASN A 83 14.37 6.74 -17.56
CA ASN A 83 14.00 8.16 -17.56
C ASN A 83 12.67 8.41 -16.83
N LYS A 84 12.56 9.54 -16.13
CA LYS A 84 11.29 9.99 -15.57
C LYS A 84 10.33 10.30 -16.73
N ILE A 85 9.27 9.51 -16.87
CA ILE A 85 8.21 9.76 -17.85
C ILE A 85 7.13 10.61 -17.20
N LYS A 86 6.60 11.59 -17.93
CA LYS A 86 5.44 12.38 -17.48
C LYS A 86 4.29 11.44 -17.08
N SER A 87 3.70 11.73 -15.94
CA SER A 87 2.66 10.93 -15.29
C SER A 87 1.42 10.80 -16.17
N HIS A 88 1.22 9.64 -16.82
CA HIS A 88 -0.02 9.34 -17.50
C HIS A 88 -1.02 8.67 -16.55
N ALA A 89 -2.29 9.04 -16.66
CA ALA A 89 -3.34 8.47 -15.85
C ALA A 89 -3.58 7.00 -16.25
N ASN A 90 -3.83 6.14 -15.27
CA ASN A 90 -4.13 4.71 -15.45
C ASN A 90 -2.98 3.91 -16.06
N THR A 91 -1.73 4.32 -15.81
CA THR A 91 -0.54 3.58 -16.23
C THR A 91 0.37 3.26 -15.04
N LEU A 92 1.28 2.30 -15.25
CA LEU A 92 2.47 2.20 -14.42
C LEU A 92 3.47 3.29 -14.85
N SER A 93 4.14 3.88 -13.87
CA SER A 93 5.13 4.95 -14.09
C SER A 93 6.13 4.99 -12.94
N ILE A 94 7.16 5.82 -13.09
CA ILE A 94 8.13 6.06 -12.02
C ILE A 94 7.71 7.29 -11.21
N SER A 95 7.77 7.17 -9.88
CA SER A 95 7.44 8.26 -8.97
C SER A 95 8.56 9.31 -8.87
N GLU A 96 8.26 10.45 -8.26
CA GLU A 96 9.31 11.43 -7.95
C GLU A 96 10.39 10.82 -7.06
N LYS A 97 9.98 9.92 -6.17
CA LYS A 97 10.81 9.08 -5.30
C LYS A 97 11.42 7.88 -6.03
N GLN A 98 11.40 7.85 -7.36
CA GLN A 98 12.07 6.81 -8.14
C GLN A 98 11.49 5.38 -8.00
N GLN A 99 10.28 5.25 -7.45
CA GLN A 99 9.61 3.95 -7.25
C GLN A 99 8.63 3.63 -8.37
N ILE A 100 8.33 2.35 -8.58
CA ILE A 100 7.32 1.93 -9.55
C ILE A 100 5.94 2.17 -8.93
N VAL A 101 5.09 2.97 -9.56
CA VAL A 101 3.77 3.32 -9.03
C VAL A 101 2.68 3.12 -10.08
N TYR A 102 1.53 2.63 -9.63
CA TYR A 102 0.29 2.72 -10.40
C TYR A 102 -0.48 3.97 -10.00
N ARG A 103 -0.80 4.80 -10.99
CA ARG A 103 -1.49 6.07 -10.78
C ARG A 103 -2.86 6.08 -11.42
N THR A 104 -3.83 6.60 -10.69
CA THR A 104 -5.02 7.20 -11.30
C THR A 104 -4.75 8.68 -11.49
N LYS A 105 -5.51 9.37 -12.37
CA LYS A 105 -5.37 10.81 -12.74
C LYS A 105 -4.27 11.57 -12.00
N ASN A 106 -4.46 11.88 -10.71
CA ASN A 106 -3.49 12.64 -9.90
C ASN A 106 -3.06 11.93 -8.59
N ARG A 107 -3.32 10.63 -8.42
CA ARG A 107 -3.08 9.91 -7.15
C ARG A 107 -2.44 8.54 -7.37
N GLU A 108 -1.39 8.28 -6.61
CA GLU A 108 -0.76 6.97 -6.49
C GLU A 108 -1.66 6.02 -5.69
N ILE A 109 -2.00 4.87 -6.29
CA ILE A 109 -2.86 3.86 -5.67
C ILE A 109 -2.01 2.84 -4.91
N SER A 110 -0.89 2.46 -5.52
CA SER A 110 0.08 1.51 -4.99
C SER A 110 1.47 1.81 -5.56
N GLU A 111 2.47 1.53 -4.75
CA GLU A 111 3.89 1.55 -5.07
C GLU A 111 4.43 0.11 -5.07
N PHE A 112 5.50 -0.18 -5.80
CA PHE A 112 6.14 -1.50 -5.89
C PHE A 112 7.66 -1.37 -5.87
N ASP A 113 8.32 -2.14 -5.01
CA ASP A 113 9.77 -2.07 -4.80
C ASP A 113 10.53 -2.66 -5.99
N ALA A 114 10.00 -3.72 -6.58
CA ALA A 114 10.40 -4.27 -7.87
C ALA A 114 9.24 -5.05 -8.51
N MET A 115 9.30 -5.24 -9.82
CA MET A 115 8.36 -6.07 -10.57
C MET A 115 9.07 -6.84 -11.68
N PHE A 116 8.59 -8.05 -11.98
CA PHE A 116 9.05 -8.84 -13.13
C PHE A 116 7.96 -9.78 -13.63
N ILE A 117 8.10 -10.22 -14.88
CA ILE A 117 7.21 -11.14 -15.57
C ILE A 117 8.02 -12.35 -16.02
N THR A 118 7.49 -13.55 -15.76
CA THR A 118 8.08 -14.81 -16.23
C THR A 118 7.50 -15.23 -17.56
N LYS A 119 8.17 -16.17 -18.24
CA LYS A 119 7.70 -16.77 -19.51
C LYS A 119 6.33 -17.46 -19.40
N ASN A 120 5.90 -17.80 -18.18
CA ASN A 120 4.61 -18.45 -17.91
C ASN A 120 3.46 -17.48 -17.60
N ASN A 121 3.57 -16.21 -18.04
CA ASN A 121 2.59 -15.16 -17.74
C ASN A 121 2.33 -14.97 -16.23
N GLU A 122 3.37 -15.12 -15.41
CA GLU A 122 3.30 -14.81 -14.00
C GLU A 122 3.89 -13.43 -13.76
N LEU A 123 3.12 -12.53 -13.15
CA LEU A 123 3.58 -11.20 -12.78
C LEU A 123 3.90 -11.22 -11.29
N TYR A 124 5.18 -11.06 -10.99
CA TYR A 124 5.70 -10.94 -9.63
C TYR A 124 5.82 -9.47 -9.25
N PHE A 125 5.22 -9.09 -8.13
CA PHE A 125 5.62 -7.89 -7.41
C PHE A 125 6.48 -8.27 -6.21
N VAL A 126 7.49 -7.45 -5.92
CA VAL A 126 8.44 -7.69 -4.83
C VAL A 126 8.12 -6.76 -3.67
N GLU A 127 8.21 -7.28 -2.46
CA GLU A 127 8.18 -6.52 -1.20
C GLU A 127 9.42 -6.85 -0.38
N MET A 128 10.09 -5.80 0.06
CA MET A 128 11.34 -5.88 0.81
C MET A 128 11.12 -5.24 2.17
N THR A 129 11.53 -5.91 3.25
CA THR A 129 11.42 -5.30 4.58
C THR A 129 12.46 -5.84 5.55
N LEU A 130 12.99 -4.92 6.36
CA LEU A 130 13.85 -5.21 7.50
C LEU A 130 13.04 -5.52 8.78
N VAL A 131 11.72 -5.35 8.74
CA VAL A 131 10.84 -5.54 9.90
C VAL A 131 10.71 -7.03 10.24
N LYS A 132 10.92 -7.37 11.52
CA LYS A 132 10.88 -8.75 11.99
C LYS A 132 9.49 -9.41 11.90
N SER A 133 8.39 -8.66 12.00
CA SER A 133 7.04 -9.22 11.92
C SER A 133 6.35 -8.90 10.58
N VAL A 134 5.88 -9.93 9.89
CA VAL A 134 5.19 -9.78 8.58
C VAL A 134 3.66 -9.68 8.69
N LEU A 135 3.10 -9.59 9.90
CA LEU A 135 1.63 -9.57 10.09
C LEU A 135 0.97 -8.38 9.38
N LYS A 136 1.56 -7.19 9.49
CA LYS A 136 1.07 -5.97 8.82
C LYS A 136 1.24 -6.01 7.29
N LEU A 137 2.12 -6.88 6.79
CA LEU A 137 2.39 -7.01 5.36
C LEU A 137 1.20 -7.63 4.62
N LYS A 138 0.44 -8.54 5.25
CA LYS A 138 -0.68 -9.25 4.61
C LYS A 138 -1.71 -8.32 3.96
N LYS A 139 -2.13 -7.25 4.65
CA LYS A 139 -3.09 -6.26 4.12
C LYS A 139 -2.51 -5.55 2.88
N ARG A 140 -1.21 -5.24 2.90
CA ARG A 140 -0.51 -4.61 1.77
C ARG A 140 -0.40 -5.56 0.57
N LEU A 141 -0.02 -6.81 0.79
CA LEU A 141 0.04 -7.84 -0.25
C LEU A 141 -1.32 -8.07 -0.90
N ARG A 142 -2.38 -8.16 -0.08
CA ARG A 142 -3.75 -8.34 -0.55
C ARG A 142 -4.18 -7.19 -1.46
N LYS A 143 -3.92 -5.94 -1.05
CA LYS A 143 -4.20 -4.74 -1.83
C LYS A 143 -3.43 -4.72 -3.16
N LYS A 144 -2.12 -4.97 -3.13
CA LYS A 144 -1.25 -5.02 -4.32
C LYS A 144 -1.70 -6.09 -5.30
N LYS A 145 -1.99 -7.29 -4.81
CA LYS A 145 -2.50 -8.40 -5.62
C LYS A 145 -3.83 -8.01 -6.28
N ALA A 146 -4.79 -7.51 -5.50
CA ALA A 146 -6.10 -7.12 -6.02
C ALA A 146 -6.01 -6.02 -7.09
N LEU A 147 -5.11 -5.06 -6.93
CA LEU A 147 -4.82 -4.05 -7.96
C LEU A 147 -4.32 -4.72 -9.23
N LEU A 148 -3.26 -5.52 -9.13
CA LEU A 148 -2.61 -6.14 -10.28
C LEU A 148 -3.54 -7.13 -10.99
N GLU A 149 -4.35 -7.90 -10.27
CA GLU A 149 -5.38 -8.78 -10.84
C GLU A 149 -6.49 -7.99 -11.58
N THR A 150 -6.68 -6.72 -11.22
CA THR A 150 -7.66 -5.84 -11.88
C THR A 150 -7.09 -5.27 -13.18
N ILE A 151 -5.82 -4.84 -13.16
CA ILE A 151 -5.19 -4.16 -14.31
C ILE A 151 -4.40 -5.10 -15.22
N PHE A 152 -4.11 -6.33 -14.80
CA PHE A 152 -3.41 -7.35 -15.58
C PHE A 152 -4.18 -8.68 -15.50
N PRO A 153 -5.40 -8.75 -16.04
CA PRO A 153 -6.27 -9.92 -15.86
C PRO A 153 -5.73 -11.22 -16.49
N ASN A 154 -4.82 -11.10 -17.45
CA ASN A 154 -4.22 -12.23 -18.16
C ASN A 154 -2.97 -12.80 -17.47
N TYR A 155 -2.57 -12.24 -16.32
CA TYR A 155 -1.39 -12.68 -15.58
C TYR A 155 -1.78 -13.35 -14.27
N THR A 156 -1.04 -14.40 -13.90
CA THR A 156 -1.11 -14.95 -12.56
C THR A 156 -0.28 -14.06 -11.63
N ILE A 157 -0.92 -13.38 -10.68
CA ILE A 157 -0.23 -12.46 -9.78
C ILE A 157 0.39 -13.21 -8.60
N LYS A 158 1.71 -13.07 -8.46
CA LYS A 158 2.49 -13.63 -7.36
C LYS A 158 3.27 -12.53 -6.62
N ALA A 159 3.64 -12.81 -5.39
CA ALA A 159 4.50 -11.94 -4.60
C ALA A 159 5.83 -12.63 -4.31
N LEU A 160 6.92 -11.88 -4.36
CA LEU A 160 8.20 -12.29 -3.81
C LEU A 160 8.52 -11.39 -2.61
N LEU A 161 8.67 -11.97 -1.44
CA LEU A 161 9.03 -11.27 -0.22
C LEU A 161 10.51 -11.52 0.07
N ILE A 162 11.26 -10.45 0.32
CA ILE A 162 12.67 -10.53 0.69
C ILE A 162 12.79 -9.97 2.11
N LEU A 163 13.13 -10.86 3.04
CA LEU A 163 13.10 -10.61 4.48
C LEU A 163 14.43 -11.00 5.10
N ASN A 164 14.76 -10.43 6.26
CA ASN A 164 15.89 -10.90 7.05
C ASN A 164 15.59 -12.26 7.70
N GLU A 165 16.63 -13.07 7.88
CA GLU A 165 16.59 -14.25 8.74
C GLU A 165 16.07 -13.87 10.14
N GLY A 166 15.26 -14.75 10.73
CA GLY A 166 14.58 -14.47 12.00
C GLY A 166 13.24 -13.72 11.88
N ALA A 167 12.76 -13.40 10.68
CA ALA A 167 11.42 -12.85 10.51
C ALA A 167 10.33 -13.84 10.98
N SER A 168 9.41 -13.36 11.82
CA SER A 168 8.30 -14.12 12.39
C SER A 168 7.01 -13.93 11.59
N GLY A 169 6.12 -14.94 11.64
CA GLY A 169 4.82 -14.91 10.95
C GLY A 169 4.85 -15.36 9.49
N ILE A 170 6.00 -15.83 8.98
CA ILE A 170 6.18 -16.31 7.59
C ILE A 170 5.17 -17.41 7.23
N LYS A 171 4.92 -18.35 8.15
CA LYS A 171 3.96 -19.47 7.93
C LYS A 171 2.52 -19.01 7.68
N GLN A 172 2.17 -17.78 8.05
CA GLN A 172 0.84 -17.24 7.88
C GLN A 172 0.67 -16.38 6.62
N LEU A 173 1.71 -16.31 5.78
CA LEU A 173 1.67 -15.60 4.51
C LEU A 173 0.79 -16.34 3.51
N PRO A 174 0.16 -15.62 2.57
CA PRO A 174 -0.71 -16.25 1.59
C PRO A 174 0.10 -17.10 0.60
N GLN A 175 -0.53 -18.14 0.03
CA GLN A 175 0.13 -19.10 -0.88
C GLN A 175 0.76 -18.47 -2.14
N TYR A 176 0.26 -17.31 -2.58
CA TYR A 176 0.84 -16.59 -3.72
C TYR A 176 2.14 -15.86 -3.38
N ALA A 177 2.58 -15.84 -2.11
CA ALA A 177 3.79 -15.19 -1.64
C ALA A 177 4.93 -16.19 -1.45
N LYS A 178 5.99 -16.03 -2.23
CA LYS A 178 7.26 -16.73 -2.06
C LYS A 178 8.17 -15.90 -1.16
N VAL A 179 8.96 -16.55 -0.30
CA VAL A 179 9.83 -15.88 0.67
C VAL A 179 11.28 -16.22 0.42
N TRP A 180 12.13 -15.20 0.35
CA TRP A 180 13.57 -15.28 0.32
C TRP A 180 14.12 -14.66 1.61
N LEU A 181 14.97 -15.40 2.30
CA LEU A 181 15.61 -14.95 3.54
C LEU A 181 17.04 -14.51 3.26
N THR A 182 17.39 -13.31 3.69
CA THR A 182 18.74 -12.74 3.61
C THR A 182 19.37 -12.68 4.99
N LYS A 183 20.69 -12.55 5.05
CA LYS A 183 21.37 -12.11 6.27
C LYS A 183 20.87 -10.74 6.73
N GLU A 184 21.25 -10.34 7.93
CA GLU A 184 20.97 -8.99 8.43
C GLU A 184 21.71 -7.94 7.59
N PHE A 185 20.97 -6.92 7.16
CA PHE A 185 21.48 -5.83 6.35
C PHE A 185 21.90 -4.65 7.24
N ASN A 186 22.96 -3.95 6.83
CA ASN A 186 23.43 -2.74 7.48
C ASN A 186 23.82 -1.70 6.41
N ALA A 187 23.33 -0.47 6.56
CA ALA A 187 23.59 0.64 5.65
C ALA A 187 24.82 1.52 6.02
N GLN A 188 25.65 1.11 6.98
CA GLN A 188 26.73 1.92 7.56
C GLN A 188 27.72 2.45 6.52
N ASP A 189 28.09 1.65 5.51
CA ASP A 189 29.02 2.07 4.47
C ASP A 189 28.45 3.23 3.63
N VAL A 190 27.18 3.10 3.24
CA VAL A 190 26.45 4.14 2.50
C VAL A 190 26.26 5.38 3.35
N PHE A 191 25.90 5.21 4.62
CA PHE A 191 25.75 6.31 5.58
C PHE A 191 27.06 7.08 5.76
N THR A 192 28.17 6.38 5.93
CA THR A 192 29.50 6.96 6.11
C THR A 192 29.90 7.76 4.87
N TYR A 193 29.63 7.24 3.67
CA TYR A 193 29.92 7.98 2.43
C TYR A 193 29.08 9.26 2.31
N ILE A 194 27.78 9.21 2.60
CA ILE A 194 26.88 10.36 2.47
C ILE A 194 27.26 11.49 3.43
N THR A 195 27.68 11.13 4.65
CA THR A 195 28.05 12.06 5.74
C THR A 195 29.51 12.53 5.67
N SER A 196 30.37 11.85 4.92
CA SER A 196 31.78 12.25 4.77
C SER A 196 31.93 13.61 4.10
N LYS A 197 32.79 14.46 4.68
CA LYS A 197 33.25 15.72 4.07
C LYS A 197 34.18 15.49 2.88
N ASN A 198 34.95 14.40 2.91
CA ASN A 198 35.90 14.03 1.87
C ASN A 198 35.34 12.84 1.08
N LYS A 199 34.53 13.12 0.06
CA LYS A 199 33.93 12.08 -0.78
C LYS A 199 34.92 11.58 -1.80
N ARG A 200 35.16 10.26 -1.81
CA ARG A 200 35.91 9.61 -2.88
C ARG A 200 35.18 9.78 -4.22
N LYS A 201 35.92 9.80 -5.32
CA LYS A 201 35.31 9.78 -6.66
C LYS A 201 34.63 8.43 -6.90
N LEU A 202 33.39 8.46 -7.36
CA LEU A 202 32.63 7.26 -7.71
C LEU A 202 33.04 6.74 -9.09
N ARG A 203 33.09 5.42 -9.21
CA ARG A 203 33.17 4.74 -10.52
C ARG A 203 31.87 4.98 -11.29
N PRO A 204 31.92 5.09 -12.63
CA PRO A 204 30.71 5.29 -13.44
C PRO A 204 29.61 4.28 -13.13
N LYS A 205 28.36 4.76 -13.12
CA LYS A 205 27.17 3.94 -12.90
C LYS A 205 27.13 2.78 -13.89
N ARG A 206 26.95 1.56 -13.38
CA ARG A 206 26.77 0.36 -14.22
C ARG A 206 25.31 0.20 -14.58
N ILE A 207 24.97 0.39 -15.85
CA ILE A 207 23.62 0.18 -16.40
C ILE A 207 23.57 -1.16 -17.13
N ILE A 208 22.59 -2.00 -16.79
CA ILE A 208 22.40 -3.30 -17.45
C ILE A 208 21.62 -3.09 -18.75
N LYS A 209 22.26 -3.42 -19.86
CA LYS A 209 21.65 -3.41 -21.20
C LYS A 209 21.25 -4.84 -21.58
N SER A 210 20.01 -5.20 -21.29
CA SER A 210 19.43 -6.49 -21.66
C SER A 210 18.02 -6.26 -22.22
N SER A 211 17.62 -7.05 -23.21
CA SER A 211 16.26 -7.00 -23.77
C SER A 211 15.16 -7.33 -22.76
N LYS A 212 15.52 -7.98 -21.64
CA LYS A 212 14.61 -8.24 -20.53
C LYS A 212 14.29 -6.98 -19.71
N MET A 213 15.13 -5.95 -19.77
CA MET A 213 14.96 -4.74 -18.96
C MET A 213 14.01 -3.79 -19.67
N VAL A 214 12.81 -3.62 -19.10
CA VAL A 214 11.74 -2.85 -19.73
C VAL A 214 11.30 -1.70 -18.86
N GLU A 215 10.90 -0.60 -19.49
CA GLU A 215 10.38 0.55 -18.76
C GLU A 215 8.97 0.26 -18.20
N ALA A 216 8.64 0.84 -17.04
CA ALA A 216 7.33 0.65 -16.41
C ALA A 216 6.15 1.06 -17.31
N SER A 217 6.34 2.08 -18.16
CA SER A 217 5.36 2.59 -19.13
C SER A 217 5.08 1.64 -20.29
N SER A 218 5.99 0.71 -20.57
CA SER A 218 5.83 -0.27 -21.66
C SER A 218 4.77 -1.32 -21.33
N LEU A 219 4.48 -1.52 -20.04
CA LEU A 219 3.38 -2.37 -19.60
C LEU A 219 2.06 -1.66 -19.86
N LYS A 220 1.16 -2.35 -20.57
CA LYS A 220 -0.17 -1.83 -20.94
C LYS A 220 -1.22 -2.39 -19.97
N PRO A 221 -1.54 -1.70 -18.86
CA PRO A 221 -2.61 -2.13 -17.96
C PRO A 221 -3.97 -2.03 -18.62
N TYR A 222 -4.89 -2.92 -18.23
CA TYR A 222 -6.29 -2.81 -18.53
C TYR A 222 -6.88 -1.55 -17.86
N PRO A 223 -7.73 -0.77 -18.55
CA PRO A 223 -8.27 0.47 -18.00
C PRO A 223 -9.05 0.22 -16.71
N PHE A 224 -8.65 0.87 -15.62
CA PHE A 224 -9.35 0.79 -14.34
C PHE A 224 -9.88 2.16 -13.91
N ARG A 225 -11.21 2.32 -13.98
CA ARG A 225 -11.91 3.56 -13.63
C ARG A 225 -12.21 3.63 -12.12
N TYR A 226 -11.16 3.86 -11.32
CA TYR A 226 -11.21 3.83 -9.85
C TYR A 226 -12.45 4.46 -9.20
N TYR A 227 -12.73 5.74 -9.47
CA TYR A 227 -13.86 6.43 -8.83
C TYR A 227 -15.23 5.98 -9.37
N ASN A 228 -15.31 5.64 -10.67
CA ASN A 228 -16.54 5.11 -11.26
C ASN A 228 -16.89 3.73 -10.67
N THR A 229 -15.90 2.86 -10.51
CA THR A 229 -16.07 1.54 -9.88
C THR A 229 -16.52 1.70 -8.43
N MET A 230 -15.91 2.61 -7.67
CA MET A 230 -16.32 2.90 -6.30
C MET A 230 -17.78 3.40 -6.23
N THR A 231 -18.16 4.35 -7.08
CA THR A 231 -19.55 4.84 -7.17
C THR A 231 -20.52 3.73 -7.54
N TRP A 232 -20.19 2.89 -8.52
CA TRP A 232 -21.01 1.76 -8.91
C TRP A 232 -21.22 0.79 -7.73
N ILE A 233 -20.15 0.41 -7.03
CA ILE A 233 -20.25 -0.46 -5.85
C ILE A 233 -21.16 0.15 -4.78
N THR A 234 -20.96 1.43 -4.43
CA THR A 234 -21.82 2.12 -3.46
C THR A 234 -23.29 2.13 -3.88
N LYS A 235 -23.58 2.44 -5.15
CA LYS A 235 -24.95 2.44 -5.68
C LYS A 235 -25.57 1.05 -5.62
N THR A 236 -24.84 0.02 -6.07
CA THR A 236 -25.37 -1.34 -6.11
C THR A 236 -25.60 -1.92 -4.71
N LEU A 237 -24.68 -1.69 -3.76
CA LEU A 237 -24.85 -2.10 -2.36
C LEU A 237 -26.14 -1.54 -1.72
N ARG A 238 -26.62 -0.40 -2.20
CA ARG A 238 -27.78 0.34 -1.70
C ARG A 238 -28.99 0.34 -2.63
N SER A 239 -28.93 -0.40 -3.74
CA SER A 239 -29.97 -0.37 -4.78
C SER A 239 -31.25 -1.11 -4.40
N ASN A 240 -31.19 -2.02 -3.42
CA ASN A 240 -32.33 -2.85 -3.05
C ASN A 240 -33.29 -2.11 -2.12
N LYS A 241 -34.58 -2.05 -2.48
CA LYS A 241 -35.62 -1.39 -1.69
C LYS A 241 -35.98 -2.11 -0.39
N ARG A 242 -35.67 -3.41 -0.26
CA ARG A 242 -36.04 -4.25 0.91
C ARG A 242 -34.95 -4.35 1.97
N TYR A 243 -33.68 -4.19 1.59
CA TYR A 243 -32.55 -4.41 2.48
C TYR A 243 -31.64 -3.19 2.49
N THR A 244 -31.22 -2.79 3.69
CA THR A 244 -30.26 -1.69 3.91
C THR A 244 -28.87 -2.00 3.30
N LEU A 245 -28.53 -3.27 3.08
CA LEU A 245 -27.25 -3.66 2.49
C LEU A 245 -27.41 -4.95 1.68
N ASP A 246 -27.01 -4.93 0.42
CA ASP A 246 -26.97 -6.15 -0.41
C ASP A 246 -25.72 -6.98 -0.08
N LEU A 247 -25.88 -7.94 0.84
CA LEU A 247 -24.82 -8.86 1.23
C LEU A 247 -24.43 -9.82 0.11
N LYS A 248 -25.37 -10.23 -0.76
CA LYS A 248 -25.06 -11.15 -1.87
C LYS A 248 -24.09 -10.48 -2.83
N PHE A 249 -24.33 -9.20 -3.15
CA PHE A 249 -23.41 -8.40 -3.95
C PHE A 249 -22.09 -8.17 -3.22
N LEU A 250 -22.12 -7.72 -1.97
CA LEU A 250 -20.90 -7.47 -1.17
C LEU A 250 -19.97 -8.69 -1.15
N LEU A 251 -20.54 -9.89 -0.99
CA LEU A 251 -19.81 -11.13 -0.80
C LEU A 251 -19.41 -11.82 -2.11
N ASN A 252 -19.83 -11.29 -3.26
CA ASN A 252 -19.40 -11.80 -4.55
C ASN A 252 -17.86 -11.74 -4.68
N LYS A 253 -17.25 -12.78 -5.26
CA LYS A 253 -15.79 -12.90 -5.42
C LYS A 253 -15.15 -11.70 -6.10
N ASN A 254 -15.78 -11.15 -7.13
CA ASN A 254 -15.26 -9.98 -7.85
C ASN A 254 -15.36 -8.72 -7.00
N ILE A 255 -16.44 -8.56 -6.23
CA ILE A 255 -16.63 -7.44 -5.31
C ILE A 255 -15.67 -7.53 -4.12
N GLN A 256 -15.41 -8.72 -3.60
CA GLN A 256 -14.41 -8.93 -2.57
C GLN A 256 -12.99 -8.58 -3.05
N ARG A 257 -12.64 -8.84 -4.32
CA ARG A 257 -11.38 -8.38 -4.91
C ARG A 257 -11.29 -6.85 -4.92
N TYR A 258 -12.37 -6.15 -5.29
CA TYR A 258 -12.40 -4.70 -5.14
C TYR A 258 -12.30 -4.29 -3.67
N HIS A 259 -12.96 -5.00 -2.75
CA HIS A 259 -12.90 -4.66 -1.32
C HIS A 259 -11.46 -4.77 -0.80
N ASP A 260 -10.70 -5.76 -1.28
CA ASP A 260 -9.28 -5.91 -0.98
C ASP A 260 -8.43 -4.74 -1.53
N LEU A 261 -8.80 -4.21 -2.69
CA LEU A 261 -8.13 -3.06 -3.31
C LEU A 261 -8.43 -1.73 -2.58
N TYR A 262 -9.71 -1.43 -2.35
CA TYR A 262 -10.12 -0.19 -1.69
C TYR A 262 -9.90 -0.24 -0.16
N ASN A 263 -9.85 -1.44 0.41
CA ASN A 263 -9.99 -1.78 1.84
C ASN A 263 -11.32 -1.38 2.47
N LYS A 264 -12.12 -0.53 1.81
CA LYS A 264 -13.39 -0.02 2.33
C LYS A 264 -14.39 0.26 1.23
N PHE A 265 -15.67 0.07 1.54
CA PHE A 265 -16.78 0.49 0.68
C PHE A 265 -17.71 1.42 1.43
N TYR A 266 -18.08 2.52 0.81
CA TYR A 266 -18.99 3.49 1.38
C TYR A 266 -20.43 3.08 1.12
N ILE A 267 -21.27 3.18 2.14
CA ILE A 267 -22.65 2.66 2.11
C ILE A 267 -23.71 3.69 2.46
N GLY A 268 -23.33 4.83 3.02
CA GLY A 268 -24.27 5.91 3.31
C GLY A 268 -23.67 6.96 4.23
N TYR A 269 -24.54 7.77 4.83
CA TYR A 269 -24.14 8.73 5.86
C TYR A 269 -25.14 8.77 7.01
N LEU A 270 -24.65 9.17 8.18
CA LEU A 270 -25.47 9.58 9.32
C LEU A 270 -25.53 11.10 9.38
N GLU A 271 -26.60 11.62 9.94
CA GLU A 271 -26.62 12.99 10.47
C GLU A 271 -25.75 13.09 11.71
N LEU A 272 -25.33 14.31 12.02
CA LEU A 272 -24.41 14.55 13.11
C LEU A 272 -24.97 14.10 14.47
N GLU A 273 -26.27 14.24 14.69
CA GLU A 273 -26.95 13.86 15.94
C GLU A 273 -26.88 12.36 16.20
N ASP A 274 -27.28 11.54 15.22
CA ASP A 274 -27.14 10.08 15.27
C ASP A 274 -25.68 9.67 15.46
N ALA A 275 -24.75 10.33 14.75
CA ALA A 275 -23.34 10.03 14.87
C ALA A 275 -22.78 10.38 16.26
N LYS A 276 -23.22 11.49 16.88
CA LYS A 276 -22.85 11.87 18.25
C LYS A 276 -23.35 10.83 19.26
N ALA A 277 -24.60 10.41 19.16
CA ALA A 277 -25.16 9.37 20.02
C ALA A 277 -24.40 8.03 19.92
N LEU A 278 -23.87 7.72 18.73
CA LEU A 278 -23.14 6.47 18.48
C LEU A 278 -21.65 6.52 18.87
N LEU A 279 -20.99 7.65 18.67
CA LEU A 279 -19.52 7.77 18.71
C LEU A 279 -19.02 8.61 19.89
N ASP A 280 -19.91 9.31 20.59
CA ASP A 280 -19.60 10.12 21.78
C ASP A 280 -18.38 11.05 21.60
N PHE A 281 -18.29 11.72 20.45
CA PHE A 281 -17.22 12.69 20.22
C PHE A 281 -17.58 14.06 20.79
N LYS A 282 -16.61 14.69 21.45
CA LYS A 282 -16.76 15.97 22.17
C LYS A 282 -16.65 17.21 21.28
N GLU A 283 -16.29 17.05 20.01
CA GLU A 283 -16.07 18.19 19.12
C GLU A 283 -17.36 18.77 18.55
N GLU A 284 -17.35 20.09 18.36
CA GLU A 284 -18.40 20.79 17.65
C GLU A 284 -18.17 20.76 16.14
N TYR A 285 -19.18 20.31 15.41
CA TYR A 285 -19.23 20.32 13.95
C TYR A 285 -20.50 21.07 13.52
N PRO A 286 -20.53 21.62 12.30
CA PRO A 286 -21.74 22.23 11.75
C PRO A 286 -22.92 21.25 11.77
N LYS A 287 -24.15 21.73 12.02
CA LYS A 287 -25.35 20.86 12.12
C LYS A 287 -25.56 20.00 10.86
N GLU A 288 -25.30 20.58 9.69
CA GLU A 288 -25.40 19.92 8.38
C GLU A 288 -24.26 18.93 8.08
N GLN A 289 -23.31 18.73 9.01
CA GLN A 289 -22.16 17.87 8.80
C GLN A 289 -22.59 16.40 8.67
N ARG A 290 -22.50 15.87 7.46
CA ARG A 290 -22.66 14.43 7.20
C ARG A 290 -21.48 13.63 7.76
N VAL A 291 -21.79 12.49 8.37
CA VAL A 291 -20.81 11.50 8.82
C VAL A 291 -20.88 10.29 7.89
N ILE A 292 -19.87 10.13 7.04
CA ILE A 292 -19.87 9.09 6.01
C ILE A 292 -19.58 7.73 6.64
N VAL A 293 -20.41 6.74 6.33
CA VAL A 293 -20.32 5.37 6.85
C VAL A 293 -19.70 4.45 5.80
N ALA A 294 -18.72 3.65 6.21
CA ALA A 294 -18.05 2.68 5.34
C ALA A 294 -17.87 1.30 6.00
N LEU A 295 -17.90 0.27 5.16
CA LEU A 295 -17.53 -1.11 5.45
C LEU A 295 -16.02 -1.29 5.25
N GLU A 296 -15.23 -1.31 6.32
CA GLU A 296 -13.79 -1.57 6.25
C GLU A 296 -13.48 -3.06 6.46
N LYS A 297 -12.61 -3.60 5.61
CA LYS A 297 -12.09 -4.97 5.73
C LYS A 297 -10.80 -4.98 6.55
N LYS A 298 -10.81 -5.66 7.70
CA LYS A 298 -9.67 -5.85 8.60
C LYS A 298 -8.66 -6.85 8.02
N HIS A 299 -7.50 -6.95 8.67
CA HIS A 299 -6.49 -7.95 8.29
C HIS A 299 -7.01 -9.39 8.44
N SER A 300 -7.91 -9.62 9.40
CA SER A 300 -8.60 -10.88 9.69
C SER A 300 -9.68 -11.25 8.68
N ASP A 301 -9.86 -10.46 7.61
CA ASP A 301 -10.97 -10.57 6.66
C ASP A 301 -12.37 -10.27 7.25
N GLU A 302 -12.43 -9.86 8.53
CA GLU A 302 -13.61 -9.29 9.15
C GLU A 302 -13.98 -7.96 8.46
N ILE A 303 -15.27 -7.74 8.26
CA ILE A 303 -15.79 -6.47 7.73
C ILE A 303 -16.50 -5.74 8.88
N VAL A 304 -16.04 -4.53 9.16
CA VAL A 304 -16.57 -3.68 10.24
C VAL A 304 -17.08 -2.35 9.71
N LEU A 305 -17.87 -1.64 10.52
CA LEU A 305 -18.27 -0.26 10.21
C LEU A 305 -17.23 0.75 10.72
N THR A 306 -17.00 1.76 9.89
CA THR A 306 -16.14 2.91 10.17
C THR A 306 -16.83 4.20 9.72
N TYR A 307 -16.46 5.31 10.34
CA TYR A 307 -17.18 6.58 10.23
C TYR A 307 -16.20 7.71 9.92
N TYR A 308 -16.54 8.55 8.96
CA TYR A 308 -15.66 9.58 8.45
C TYR A 308 -16.31 10.95 8.55
N ILE A 309 -15.62 11.89 9.19
CA ILE A 309 -16.04 13.29 9.28
C ILE A 309 -15.04 14.13 8.50
N GLN A 310 -15.51 14.73 7.39
CA GLN A 310 -14.72 15.61 6.56
C GLN A 310 -15.06 17.06 6.89
N THR A 311 -14.12 17.78 7.51
CA THR A 311 -14.31 19.20 7.87
C THR A 311 -13.75 20.16 6.83
N SER A 312 -12.90 19.69 5.92
CA SER A 312 -12.46 20.46 4.75
C SER A 312 -11.96 19.54 3.64
N ARG A 313 -11.63 20.11 2.46
CA ARG A 313 -11.07 19.35 1.33
C ARG A 313 -9.81 18.53 1.67
N LYS A 314 -9.05 18.94 2.70
CA LYS A 314 -7.81 18.27 3.14
C LYS A 314 -7.87 17.75 4.58
N ARG A 315 -8.99 17.92 5.29
CA ARG A 315 -9.11 17.53 6.70
C ARG A 315 -10.20 16.49 6.88
N LEU A 316 -9.76 15.27 7.22
CA LEU A 316 -10.60 14.11 7.39
C LEU A 316 -10.24 13.38 8.69
N PHE A 317 -11.27 13.03 9.47
CA PHE A 317 -11.15 12.20 10.66
C PHE A 317 -11.85 10.87 10.43
N LEU A 318 -11.19 9.79 10.82
CA LEU A 318 -11.77 8.46 10.94
C LEU A 318 -12.14 8.23 12.42
N TYR A 319 -13.35 7.77 12.64
CA TYR A 319 -13.83 7.20 13.89
C TYR A 319 -14.11 5.71 13.67
N SER A 320 -13.63 4.88 14.60
CA SER A 320 -13.80 3.43 14.57
C SER A 320 -13.85 2.87 15.99
N PHE A 321 -14.27 1.62 16.14
CA PHE A 321 -14.22 0.92 17.41
C PHE A 321 -12.96 0.04 17.45
N ASN A 322 -12.22 0.06 18.55
CA ASN A 322 -11.16 -0.91 18.82
C ASN A 322 -11.76 -2.26 19.29
N ASP A 323 -10.89 -3.23 19.57
CA ASP A 323 -11.31 -4.57 19.98
C ASP A 323 -12.01 -4.59 21.35
N GLU A 324 -11.77 -3.58 22.19
CA GLU A 324 -12.47 -3.35 23.47
C GLU A 324 -13.82 -2.64 23.30
N GLY A 325 -14.21 -2.28 22.07
CA GLY A 325 -15.43 -1.52 21.80
C GLY A 325 -15.35 -0.04 22.16
N LYS A 326 -14.16 0.51 22.42
CA LYS A 326 -13.93 1.95 22.63
C LYS A 326 -13.76 2.67 21.30
N VAL A 327 -14.25 3.91 21.24
CA VAL A 327 -14.11 4.77 20.07
C VAL A 327 -12.68 5.26 19.95
N VAL A 328 -12.10 5.11 18.76
CA VAL A 328 -10.77 5.59 18.38
C VAL A 328 -10.92 6.59 17.25
N LYS A 329 -10.24 7.72 17.42
CA LYS A 329 -10.16 8.80 16.43
C LYS A 329 -8.78 8.85 15.79
N GLU A 330 -8.74 8.93 14.46
CA GLU A 330 -7.52 9.06 13.69
C GLU A 330 -7.65 10.18 12.66
N LYS A 331 -6.71 11.13 12.66
CA LYS A 331 -6.59 12.13 11.59
C LYS A 331 -5.95 11.48 10.37
N LYS A 332 -6.62 11.53 9.21
CA LYS A 332 -6.08 10.98 7.96
C LYS A 332 -5.12 11.95 7.28
N ASP A 333 -4.16 11.38 6.53
CA ASP A 333 -3.22 12.13 5.70
C ASP A 333 -3.99 13.03 4.71
N PRO A 334 -3.79 14.35 4.72
CA PRO A 334 -4.44 15.30 3.81
C PRO A 334 -4.22 15.00 2.32
N TYR A 335 -3.16 14.28 1.98
CA TYR A 335 -2.81 13.89 0.61
C TYR A 335 -3.13 12.42 0.31
N GLY A 336 -3.63 11.69 1.30
CA GLY A 336 -4.03 10.30 1.15
C GLY A 336 -5.27 10.14 0.25
N ILE A 337 -5.33 9.02 -0.46
CA ILE A 337 -6.44 8.71 -1.37
C ILE A 337 -7.81 8.70 -0.68
N THR A 338 -7.87 8.24 0.58
CA THR A 338 -9.09 8.22 1.38
C THR A 338 -9.77 9.59 1.50
N VAL A 339 -9.01 10.69 1.56
CA VAL A 339 -9.58 12.06 1.60
C VAL A 339 -10.35 12.35 0.32
N THR A 340 -9.79 11.97 -0.82
CA THR A 340 -10.44 12.16 -2.13
C THR A 340 -11.60 11.21 -2.36
N GLU A 341 -11.52 9.99 -1.82
CA GLU A 341 -12.61 9.01 -1.88
C GLU A 341 -13.84 9.48 -1.10
N VAL A 342 -13.65 9.91 0.15
CA VAL A 342 -14.74 10.46 0.99
C VAL A 342 -15.33 11.69 0.35
N TYR A 343 -14.51 12.61 -0.15
CA TYR A 343 -14.98 13.81 -0.84
C TYR A 343 -15.84 13.46 -2.08
N HIS A 344 -15.37 12.51 -2.89
CA HIS A 344 -16.08 12.04 -4.08
C HIS A 344 -17.42 11.42 -3.71
N ILE A 345 -17.45 10.48 -2.76
CA ILE A 345 -18.67 9.76 -2.41
C ILE A 345 -19.69 10.66 -1.69
N ASN A 346 -19.25 11.56 -0.81
CA ASN A 346 -20.15 12.50 -0.14
C ASN A 346 -20.93 13.36 -1.17
N ARG A 347 -20.31 13.72 -2.30
CA ARG A 347 -20.98 14.43 -3.40
C ARG A 347 -21.93 13.57 -4.23
N VAL A 348 -21.73 12.25 -4.23
CA VAL A 348 -22.55 11.29 -4.99
C VAL A 348 -23.80 10.88 -4.21
N MET A 349 -23.75 10.93 -2.87
CA MET A 349 -24.83 10.52 -1.99
C MET A 349 -25.91 11.60 -1.85
N ASP A 350 -27.14 11.25 -2.22
CA ASP A 350 -28.37 11.99 -1.92
C ASP A 350 -29.07 11.42 -0.66
N GLU A 351 -30.26 11.92 -0.35
CA GLU A 351 -31.04 11.51 0.83
C GLU A 351 -31.40 10.01 0.88
N SER A 352 -31.36 9.28 -0.24
CA SER A 352 -31.58 7.82 -0.24
C SER A 352 -30.44 7.04 0.44
N TYR A 353 -29.31 7.69 0.69
CA TYR A 353 -28.15 7.16 1.39
C TYR A 353 -28.11 7.52 2.87
N LYS A 354 -29.10 8.27 3.37
CA LYS A 354 -29.25 8.52 4.81
C LYS A 354 -29.48 7.19 5.53
N LEU A 355 -28.68 6.95 6.57
CA LEU A 355 -28.78 5.81 7.46
C LEU A 355 -29.31 6.29 8.80
N THR A 356 -30.01 5.41 9.52
CA THR A 356 -30.45 5.62 10.90
C THR A 356 -29.63 4.74 11.85
N LEU A 357 -29.66 5.02 13.16
CA LEU A 357 -29.09 4.12 14.17
C LEU A 357 -29.64 2.68 14.11
N LYS A 358 -30.91 2.52 13.70
CA LYS A 358 -31.53 1.22 13.47
C LYS A 358 -30.89 0.48 12.29
N ASP A 359 -30.59 1.19 11.21
CA ASP A 359 -29.86 0.65 10.06
C ASP A 359 -28.46 0.20 10.44
N ILE A 360 -27.72 1.03 11.18
CA ILE A 360 -26.38 0.70 11.68
C ILE A 360 -26.42 -0.58 12.53
N SER A 361 -27.38 -0.69 13.45
CA SER A 361 -27.53 -1.86 14.31
C SER A 361 -27.83 -3.13 13.50
N LYS A 362 -28.74 -3.04 12.51
CA LYS A 362 -29.03 -4.15 11.58
C LYS A 362 -27.80 -4.58 10.80
N ILE A 363 -27.05 -3.63 10.23
CA ILE A 363 -25.83 -3.93 9.46
C ILE A 363 -24.78 -4.59 10.36
N LYS A 364 -24.54 -4.07 11.58
CA LYS A 364 -23.61 -4.69 12.54
C LYS A 364 -23.99 -6.13 12.86
N LYS A 365 -25.28 -6.40 13.11
CA LYS A 365 -25.78 -7.75 13.38
C LYS A 365 -25.50 -8.70 12.21
N LEU A 366 -25.87 -8.29 11.00
CA LEU A 366 -25.63 -9.06 9.77
C LEU A 366 -24.15 -9.39 9.53
N LEU A 367 -23.25 -8.43 9.80
CA LEU A 367 -21.82 -8.64 9.65
C LEU A 367 -21.27 -9.60 10.71
N ARG A 368 -21.73 -9.50 11.98
CA ARG A 368 -21.30 -10.38 13.09
C ARG A 368 -21.72 -11.83 12.91
N GLU A 369 -22.98 -12.08 12.59
CA GLU A 369 -23.52 -13.43 12.33
C GLU A 369 -22.68 -14.17 11.27
N ARG A 370 -22.21 -13.42 10.27
CA ARG A 370 -21.36 -13.95 9.20
C ARG A 370 -19.93 -14.25 9.66
N THR A 371 -19.33 -13.41 10.50
CA THR A 371 -17.98 -13.67 11.03
C THR A 371 -17.97 -14.96 11.86
N LEU A 372 -19.01 -15.20 12.65
CA LEU A 372 -19.16 -16.43 13.43
C LEU A 372 -19.26 -17.67 12.53
N ASN A 373 -20.10 -17.65 11.49
CA ASN A 373 -20.27 -18.79 10.57
C ASN A 373 -19.02 -19.16 9.76
N LYS A 374 -18.06 -18.25 9.62
CA LYS A 374 -16.76 -18.51 8.98
C LYS A 374 -15.74 -19.17 9.91
N SER A 375 -15.94 -19.13 11.22
CA SER A 375 -15.03 -19.76 12.19
C SER A 375 -15.35 -21.25 12.41
N TYR A 376 -16.49 -21.72 11.89
CA TYR A 376 -16.98 -23.11 12.01
C TYR A 376 -16.86 -23.92 10.70
N ASN A 377 -16.30 -23.33 9.63
CA ASN A 377 -15.97 -23.97 8.35
C ASN A 377 -14.52 -23.66 8.00
#